data_AF-A1SSV0-F1
#
_entry.id   AF-A1SSV0-F1
#
_cell.length_a   1.000
_cell.length_b   1.000
_cell.length_c   1.000
_cell.angle_alpha   90.00
_cell.angle_beta   90.00
_cell.angle_gamma   90.00
#
_symmetry.space_group_name_H-M   'P 1'
#
loop_
_entity.id
_entity.type
_entity.pdbx_description
1 polymer ?
#
loop_
_entity_poly.entity_id
_entity_poly.type
_entity_poly.pdbx_seq_one_letter_code
_entity_poly.pdbx_strand_id
1 'polypeptide(L)' 'MNPVFFIDDEYDLRSASEQTFELAEIDARFLSDAEYYSIKEEL' A
#
# COMPACT_ATOMS: atom_id res chain seq x y z
N MET A 1 -6.22 13.83 -7.11
CA MET A 1 -6.18 12.36 -6.93
C MET A 1 -5.95 12.12 -5.45
N ASN A 2 -6.78 11.30 -4.79
CA ASN A 2 -6.52 10.94 -3.39
C ASN A 2 -5.52 9.78 -3.36
N PRO A 3 -4.46 9.85 -2.55
CA PRO A 3 -3.50 8.75 -2.46
C PRO A 3 -4.19 7.52 -1.85
N VAL A 4 -4.08 6.37 -2.53
CA VAL A 4 -4.59 5.10 -2.03
C VAL A 4 -3.47 4.37 -1.29
N PHE A 5 -3.74 3.96 -0.06
CA PHE A 5 -2.82 3.18 0.75
C PHE A 5 -3.45 1.81 1.01
N PHE A 6 -2.73 0.76 0.66
CA PHE A 6 -3.14 -0.61 0.88
C PHE A 6 -2.19 -1.23 1.91
N ILE A 7 -2.74 -1.62 3.06
CA ILE A 7 -1.98 -2.17 4.19
C ILE A 7 -2.51 -3.57 4.45
N ASP A 8 -1.62 -4.54 4.34
CA ASP A 8 -1.89 -5.95 4.60
C ASP A 8 -0.54 -6.58 4.95
N ASP A 9 -0.43 -7.34 6.04
CA ASP A 9 0.83 -7.98 6.45
C ASP A 9 1.11 -9.27 5.68
N GLU A 10 0.07 -9.91 5.12
CA GLU A 10 0.18 -11.11 4.31
C GLU A 10 0.73 -10.80 2.90
N TYR A 11 1.93 -11.31 2.60
CA TYR A 11 2.62 -11.02 1.34
C TYR A 11 1.82 -11.45 0.11
N ASP A 12 1.24 -12.65 0.12
CA ASP A 12 0.55 -13.22 -1.04
C ASP A 12 -0.70 -12.39 -1.40
N LEU A 13 -1.46 -11.94 -0.40
CA LEU A 13 -2.63 -11.07 -0.59
C LEU A 13 -2.23 -9.68 -1.10
N ARG A 14 -1.17 -9.12 -0.53
CA ARG A 14 -0.64 -7.82 -0.95
C ARG A 14 -0.16 -7.86 -2.39
N SER A 15 0.58 -8.90 -2.79
CA SER A 15 1.06 -9.07 -4.17
C SER A 15 -0.07 -9.30 -5.17
N ALA A 16 -1.11 -10.06 -4.81
CA ALA A 16 -2.30 -10.22 -5.67
C ALA A 16 -3.05 -8.89 -5.85
N SER A 17 -3.13 -8.09 -4.80
CA SER A 17 -3.76 -6.77 -4.82
C SER A 17 -2.93 -5.77 -5.65
N GLU A 18 -1.61 -5.78 -5.54
CA GLU A 18 -0.71 -4.93 -6.34
C GLU A 18 -0.92 -5.14 -7.85
N GLN A 19 -0.97 -6.39 -8.30
CA GLN A 19 -1.24 -6.72 -9.70
C GLN A 19 -2.62 -6.25 -10.16
N THR A 20 -3.63 -6.36 -9.29
CA THR A 20 -5.00 -5.93 -9.60
C THR A 20 -5.08 -4.40 -9.75
N PHE A 21 -4.35 -3.65 -8.91
CA PHE A 21 -4.33 -2.19 -8.95
C PHE A 21 -3.54 -1.67 -10.15
N GLU A 22 -2.42 -2.33 -10.51
CA GLU A 22 -1.65 -2.02 -11.72
C GLU A 22 -2.53 -2.17 -12.98
N LEU A 23 -3.30 -3.27 -13.09
CA LEU A 23 -4.24 -3.50 -14.19
C LEU A 23 -5.36 -2.46 -14.27
N ALA A 24 -5.76 -1.90 -13.13
CA ALA A 24 -6.80 -0.89 -13.03
C ALA A 24 -6.26 0.55 -13.14
N GLU A 25 -4.96 0.72 -13.37
CA GLU A 25 -4.27 2.02 -13.40
C GLU A 25 -4.48 2.85 -12.11
N ILE A 26 -4.60 2.16 -10.97
CA ILE A 26 -4.76 2.79 -9.66
C ILE A 26 -3.39 3.04 -9.04
N ASP A 27 -3.06 4.32 -8.83
CA ASP A 27 -1.87 4.74 -8.09
C ASP A 27 -2.07 4.50 -6.59
N ALA A 28 -1.50 3.38 -6.10
CA ALA A 28 -1.56 2.98 -4.70
C ALA A 28 -0.17 2.65 -4.15
N ARG A 29 -0.01 2.85 -2.83
CA ARG A 29 1.18 2.39 -2.10
C ARG A 29 0.83 1.19 -1.23
N PHE A 30 1.62 0.14 -1.37
CA PHE A 30 1.48 -1.13 -0.66
C PHE A 30 2.45 -1.19 0.52
N LEU A 31 1.93 -1.53 1.69
CA LEU A 31 2.68 -1.56 2.94
C LEU A 31 2.37 -2.85 3.69
N SER A 32 3.38 -3.40 4.34
CA SER A 32 3.21 -4.58 5.19
C SER A 32 2.72 -4.26 6.60
N ASP A 33 2.77 -2.99 6.99
CA ASP A 33 2.43 -2.57 8.33
C ASP A 33 2.09 -1.06 8.36
N ALA A 34 1.25 -0.68 9.34
CA ALA A 34 0.76 0.69 9.51
C ALA A 34 1.75 1.63 10.22
N GLU A 35 2.71 1.10 10.98
CA GLU A 35 3.70 1.91 11.73
C GLU A 35 4.65 2.69 10.81
N TYR A 36 4.74 2.32 9.54
CA TYR A 36 5.55 3.06 8.55
C TYR A 36 5.22 4.56 8.48
N TYR A 37 3.98 4.96 8.83
CA TYR A 37 3.54 6.35 8.80
C TYR A 37 3.88 7.14 10.07
N SER A 38 3.96 6.48 11.23
CA SER A 38 4.25 7.17 12.49
C SER A 38 5.67 7.74 12.54
N ILE A 39 6.58 7.28 11.67
CA ILE A 39 8.01 7.60 11.73
C ILE A 39 8.40 8.72 10.73
N LYS A 40 7.53 9.08 9.77
CA LYS A 40 7.85 10.07 8.72
C LYS A 40 7.27 11.46 8.91
N GLU A 41 6.42 11.69 9.92
CA GLU A 41 5.98 13.05 10.30
C GLU A 41 6.86 13.70 11.37
N GLU A 42 7.87 13.00 11.92
CA GLU A 42 8.82 13.52 12.94
C GLU A 42 10.22 13.90 12.41
N LEU A 43 10.45 13.92 11.08
CA LEU A 43 11.71 14.37 10.44
C LEU A 43 11.46 15.43 9.36
#